data_AF-A0A2V7RFL1-F1
#
_entry.id   AF-A0A2V7RFL1-F1
#
_cell.length_a   1.000
_cell.length_b   1.000
_cell.length_c   1.000
_cell.angle_alpha   90.00
_cell.angle_beta   90.00
_cell.angle_gamma   90.00
#
_symmetry.space_group_name_H-M   'P 1'
#
loop_
_entity.id
_entity.type
_entity.pdbx_description
1 polymer ?
#
loop_
_entity_poly.entity_id
_entity_poly.type
_entity_poly.pdbx_seq_one_letter_code
_entity_poly.pdbx_strand_id
1 'polypeptide(L)'
;WTVPTGVTNPVAKSGHGYLSDPELAYDPTSDELRLYYREVIETRHGHQKPKHRADVLYLTRSADGAQWSPPQALVTDVGRFVVSPTVARRAEGDWKLWSVDAGVKGCNARETRVIMRQSTDGITWSRATSISLSQPGFLPWHLDVQYVPQLNAYWALVAAYPRGSACTGSSLFLATSTDGVQWTTYSSPLLARGALPQFSANVYRSTFAFDPDGESLTIWLTGATTVTRADHRRPRVLRWSAAVWRTQKAALLEHVHSERRALTFADSEPSFLRRLAAENKLP
;
A
#
# COMPACT_ATOMS: atom_id res chain seq x y z
N TRP A 1 -6.79 -18.39 -0.35
CA TRP A 1 -6.91 -17.75 0.97
C TRP A 1 -8.08 -18.34 1.71
N THR A 2 -7.85 -18.83 2.93
CA THR A 2 -8.88 -19.39 3.83
C THR A 2 -8.73 -18.74 5.19
N VAL A 3 -9.84 -18.61 5.93
CA VAL A 3 -9.78 -18.14 7.33
C VAL A 3 -9.26 -19.29 8.19
N PRO A 4 -8.21 -19.10 9.01
CA PRO A 4 -7.71 -20.16 9.88
C PRO A 4 -8.77 -20.59 10.90
N THR A 5 -8.67 -21.83 11.38
CA THR A 5 -9.57 -22.37 12.41
C THR A 5 -9.53 -21.49 13.66
N GLY A 6 -10.70 -21.19 14.23
CA GLY A 6 -10.80 -20.37 15.45
C GLY A 6 -10.75 -18.86 15.23
N VAL A 7 -10.55 -18.38 14.00
CA VAL A 7 -10.48 -16.94 13.70
C VAL A 7 -11.84 -16.38 13.35
N THR A 8 -12.24 -15.30 14.04
CA THR A 8 -13.43 -14.52 13.68
C THR A 8 -13.00 -13.18 13.09
N ASN A 9 -13.37 -12.94 11.83
CA ASN A 9 -13.14 -11.67 11.17
C ASN A 9 -14.32 -10.69 11.37
N PRO A 10 -14.07 -9.36 11.39
CA PRO A 10 -12.75 -8.73 11.41
C PRO A 10 -12.08 -8.82 12.80
N VAL A 11 -10.75 -8.91 12.83
CA VAL A 11 -9.95 -8.99 14.07
C VAL A 11 -9.92 -7.68 14.88
N ALA A 12 -10.27 -6.56 14.24
CA ALA A 12 -10.40 -5.25 14.88
C ALA A 12 -11.65 -4.51 14.38
N LYS A 13 -12.23 -3.68 15.25
CA LYS A 13 -13.40 -2.82 14.94
C LYS A 13 -13.15 -1.42 15.50
N SER A 14 -13.59 -0.40 14.79
CA SER A 14 -13.54 0.99 15.24
C SER A 14 -14.77 1.35 16.08
N GLY A 15 -14.57 2.17 17.11
CA GLY A 15 -15.65 2.83 17.86
C GLY A 15 -15.83 4.32 17.53
N HIS A 16 -14.89 4.92 16.79
CA HIS A 16 -14.78 6.38 16.64
C HIS A 16 -14.72 6.87 15.17
N GLY A 17 -14.81 5.97 14.20
CA GLY A 17 -14.81 6.30 12.78
C GLY A 17 -14.69 5.03 11.93
N TYR A 18 -13.59 4.86 11.22
CA TYR A 18 -13.35 3.66 10.42
C TYR A 18 -11.89 3.18 10.48
N LEU A 19 -11.71 1.86 10.35
CA LEU A 19 -10.40 1.24 10.21
C LEU A 19 -10.00 1.15 8.73
N SER A 20 -8.72 1.19 8.46
CA SER A 20 -8.16 1.15 7.11
C SER A 20 -6.67 0.81 7.14
N ASP A 21 -6.13 0.55 5.95
CA ASP A 21 -4.70 0.40 5.69
C ASP A 21 -3.96 -0.58 6.63
N PRO A 22 -4.41 -1.86 6.70
CA PRO A 22 -3.77 -2.86 7.54
C PRO A 22 -2.39 -3.27 6.99
N GLU A 23 -1.42 -3.44 7.86
CA GLU A 23 -0.07 -3.86 7.57
C GLU A 23 0.33 -5.00 8.52
N LEU A 24 0.83 -6.10 7.97
CA LEU A 24 1.26 -7.25 8.75
C LEU A 24 2.79 -7.40 8.69
N ALA A 25 3.44 -7.35 9.85
CA ALA A 25 4.85 -7.68 9.99
C ALA A 25 5.02 -8.91 10.88
N TYR A 26 6.10 -9.66 10.67
CA TYR A 26 6.53 -10.73 11.57
C TYR A 26 7.75 -10.26 12.36
N ASP A 27 7.73 -10.40 13.69
CA ASP A 27 8.91 -10.20 14.53
C ASP A 27 9.52 -11.55 14.93
N PRO A 28 10.69 -11.93 14.39
CA PRO A 28 11.34 -13.19 14.75
C PRO A 28 11.90 -13.19 16.17
N THR A 29 12.14 -12.03 16.81
CA THR A 29 12.66 -12.01 18.20
C THR A 29 11.60 -12.45 19.21
N SER A 30 10.35 -12.05 19.00
CA SER A 30 9.21 -12.41 19.86
C SER A 30 8.33 -13.52 19.27
N ASP A 31 8.70 -14.05 18.10
CA ASP A 31 7.95 -15.04 17.33
C ASP A 31 6.45 -14.71 17.21
N GLU A 32 6.15 -13.50 16.73
CA GLU A 32 4.77 -13.03 16.65
C GLU A 32 4.47 -12.28 15.35
N LEU A 33 3.20 -12.34 14.95
CA LEU A 33 2.60 -11.45 13.97
C LEU A 33 2.20 -10.13 14.63
N ARG A 34 2.50 -9.03 13.94
CA ARG A 34 2.17 -7.65 14.31
C ARG A 34 1.31 -7.03 13.23
N LEU A 35 0.03 -6.87 13.51
CA LEU A 35 -0.91 -6.20 12.63
C LEU A 35 -1.03 -4.74 13.04
N TYR A 36 -0.40 -3.88 12.26
CA TYR A 36 -0.56 -2.43 12.31
C TYR A 36 -1.76 -2.03 11.47
N TYR A 37 -2.53 -1.04 11.89
CA TYR A 37 -3.62 -0.50 11.08
C TYR A 37 -3.98 0.92 11.49
N ARG A 38 -4.61 1.64 10.58
CA ARG A 38 -5.05 3.02 10.82
C ARG A 38 -6.52 3.06 11.23
N GLU A 39 -6.81 3.73 12.33
CA GLU A 39 -8.15 4.27 12.60
C GLU A 39 -8.19 5.74 12.19
N VAL A 40 -9.19 6.10 11.38
CA VAL A 40 -9.53 7.49 11.15
C VAL A 40 -10.62 7.86 12.16
N ILE A 41 -10.30 8.78 13.05
CA ILE A 41 -11.24 9.31 14.05
C ILE A 41 -12.02 10.44 13.42
N GLU A 42 -13.35 10.32 13.47
CA GLU A 42 -14.28 11.32 12.96
C GLU A 42 -15.19 11.87 14.07
N THR A 43 -15.58 13.12 13.96
CA THR A 43 -16.65 13.70 14.79
C THR A 43 -17.93 13.87 13.99
N ARG A 44 -19.06 13.62 14.64
CA ARG A 44 -20.40 13.85 14.08
C ARG A 44 -21.16 14.83 14.97
N HIS A 45 -21.73 15.85 14.36
CA HIS A 45 -22.62 16.81 15.03
C HIS A 45 -23.97 16.84 14.31
N GLY A 46 -24.99 16.25 14.94
CA GLY A 46 -26.32 16.11 14.35
C GLY A 46 -26.29 15.38 13.00
N HIS A 47 -26.94 15.97 11.99
CA HIS A 47 -27.01 15.43 10.63
C HIS A 47 -25.85 15.87 9.71
N GLN A 48 -24.80 16.50 10.24
CA GLN A 48 -23.66 16.93 9.43
C GLN A 48 -22.82 15.74 8.94
N LYS A 49 -22.14 15.93 7.82
CA LYS A 49 -21.11 14.98 7.37
C LYS A 49 -20.04 14.84 8.45
N PRO A 50 -19.54 13.62 8.71
CA PRO A 50 -18.44 13.41 9.63
C PRO A 50 -17.23 14.27 9.26
N LYS A 51 -16.56 14.82 10.27
CA LYS A 51 -15.33 15.60 10.07
C LYS A 51 -14.14 14.79 10.62
N HIS A 52 -13.08 14.72 9.83
CA HIS A 52 -11.80 14.16 10.28
C HIS A 52 -11.31 14.92 11.52
N ARG A 53 -10.82 14.16 12.51
CA ARG A 53 -10.22 14.71 13.73
C ARG A 53 -8.77 14.29 13.89
N ALA A 54 -8.46 13.01 13.69
CA ALA A 54 -7.13 12.47 13.86
C ALA A 54 -7.02 11.13 13.13
N ASP A 55 -5.80 10.76 12.75
CA ASP A 55 -5.45 9.38 12.41
C ASP A 55 -4.69 8.77 13.59
N VAL A 56 -5.05 7.54 13.96
CA VAL A 56 -4.37 6.76 15.00
C VAL A 56 -3.85 5.47 14.40
N LEU A 57 -2.54 5.24 14.55
CA LEU A 57 -1.94 3.95 14.26
C LEU A 57 -2.14 3.03 15.47
N TYR A 58 -2.77 1.89 15.23
CA TYR A 58 -2.90 0.82 16.21
C TYR A 58 -2.03 -0.38 15.86
N LEU A 59 -1.74 -1.18 16.88
CA LEU A 59 -1.14 -2.51 16.78
C LEU A 59 -2.00 -3.53 17.54
N THR A 60 -2.23 -4.68 16.91
CA THR A 60 -2.66 -5.91 17.58
C THR A 60 -1.70 -7.03 17.20
N ARG A 61 -1.46 -7.96 18.12
CA ARG A 61 -0.41 -8.98 18.03
C ARG A 61 -1.00 -10.37 18.12
N SER A 62 -0.36 -11.34 17.50
CA SER A 62 -0.77 -12.74 17.56
C SER A 62 0.44 -13.68 17.44
N ALA A 63 0.54 -14.65 18.33
CA ALA A 63 1.57 -15.70 18.23
C ALA A 63 1.13 -16.87 17.32
N ASP A 64 -0.17 -17.05 17.10
CA ASP A 64 -0.75 -18.21 16.41
C ASP A 64 -1.56 -17.84 15.15
N GLY A 65 -1.69 -16.54 14.86
CA GLY A 65 -2.52 -16.00 13.79
C GLY A 65 -4.02 -16.08 14.05
N ALA A 66 -4.46 -16.58 15.21
CA ALA A 66 -5.85 -16.79 15.55
C ALA A 66 -6.34 -15.94 16.71
N GLN A 67 -5.57 -15.86 17.79
CA GLN A 67 -5.85 -15.02 18.93
C GLN A 67 -5.09 -13.71 18.78
N TRP A 68 -5.83 -12.60 18.82
CA TRP A 68 -5.29 -11.27 18.63
C TRP A 68 -5.41 -10.46 19.92
N SER A 69 -4.32 -9.80 20.31
CA SER A 69 -4.28 -8.97 21.51
C SER A 69 -5.26 -7.79 21.41
N PRO A 70 -5.69 -7.20 22.54
CA PRO A 70 -6.38 -5.92 22.50
C PRO A 70 -5.58 -4.86 21.71
N PRO A 71 -6.25 -3.99 20.93
CA PRO A 71 -5.59 -2.90 20.21
C PRO A 71 -4.79 -1.97 21.13
N GLN A 72 -3.53 -1.71 20.76
CA GLN A 72 -2.67 -0.72 21.38
C GLN A 72 -2.50 0.48 20.44
N ALA A 73 -2.86 1.68 20.88
CA ALA A 73 -2.57 2.90 20.13
C ALA A 73 -1.07 3.22 20.21
N LEU A 74 -0.44 3.48 19.07
CA LEU A 74 1.00 3.72 18.95
C LEU A 74 1.34 5.18 18.60
N VAL A 75 0.64 5.75 17.61
CA VAL A 75 0.87 7.10 17.10
C VAL A 75 -0.47 7.77 16.86
N THR A 76 -0.62 9.01 17.30
CA THR A 76 -1.80 9.83 17.04
C THR A 76 -1.39 11.11 16.32
N ASP A 77 -1.91 11.31 15.10
CA ASP A 77 -1.69 12.50 14.30
C ASP A 77 -2.98 13.32 14.22
N VAL A 78 -3.05 14.39 15.03
CA VAL A 78 -4.25 15.24 15.13
C VAL A 78 -4.37 16.18 13.93
N GLY A 79 -5.57 16.22 13.34
CA GLY A 79 -5.94 17.10 12.24
C GLY A 79 -5.25 16.81 10.91
N ARG A 80 -4.49 15.71 10.80
CA ARG A 80 -3.78 15.32 9.58
C ARG A 80 -4.13 13.90 9.19
N PHE A 81 -4.17 13.68 7.87
CA PHE A 81 -4.29 12.35 7.28
C PHE A 81 -2.89 11.76 7.13
N VAL A 82 -2.68 10.61 7.77
CA VAL A 82 -1.45 9.82 7.71
C VAL A 82 -1.83 8.45 7.15
N VAL A 83 -1.60 8.31 5.85
CA VAL A 83 -2.17 7.25 5.01
C VAL A 83 -1.20 6.12 4.80
N SER A 84 -1.73 4.90 4.72
CA SER A 84 -0.99 3.70 4.33
C SER A 84 0.27 3.45 5.16
N PRO A 85 0.18 3.29 6.49
CA PRO A 85 1.33 2.87 7.27
C PRO A 85 1.86 1.54 6.71
N THR A 86 3.18 1.46 6.55
CA THR A 86 3.90 0.22 6.25
C THR A 86 5.13 0.13 7.15
N VAL A 87 5.45 -1.08 7.60
CA VAL A 87 6.45 -1.32 8.63
C VAL A 87 7.43 -2.37 8.13
N ALA A 88 8.72 -2.04 8.16
CA ALA A 88 9.79 -2.99 7.87
C ALA A 88 10.78 -3.06 9.02
N ARG A 89 11.20 -4.29 9.33
CA ARG A 89 12.29 -4.59 10.25
C ARG A 89 13.49 -5.03 9.44
N ARG A 90 14.62 -4.34 9.61
CA ARG A 90 15.89 -4.74 8.99
C ARG A 90 16.66 -5.71 9.87
N ALA A 91 16.69 -5.43 11.17
CA ALA A 91 17.36 -6.22 12.19
C ALA A 91 16.69 -5.96 13.54
N GLU A 92 17.13 -6.67 14.58
CA GLU A 92 16.76 -6.32 15.95
C GLU A 92 17.18 -4.88 16.26
N GLY A 93 16.30 -4.09 16.85
CA GLY A 93 16.56 -2.68 17.10
C GLY A 93 16.42 -1.75 15.89
N ASP A 94 16.16 -2.25 14.68
CA ASP A 94 16.03 -1.43 13.46
C ASP A 94 14.68 -1.64 12.78
N TRP A 95 13.68 -0.93 13.29
CA TRP A 95 12.35 -0.82 12.70
C TRP A 95 12.14 0.55 12.09
N LYS A 96 11.46 0.56 10.94
CA LYS A 96 11.05 1.77 10.25
C LYS A 96 9.58 1.67 9.87
N LEU A 97 8.89 2.79 10.00
CA LEU A 97 7.50 2.97 9.58
C LEU A 97 7.45 4.10 8.57
N TRP A 98 6.84 3.85 7.42
CA TRP A 98 6.54 4.86 6.42
C TRP A 98 5.04 5.08 6.32
N SER A 99 4.63 6.31 6.04
CA SER A 99 3.25 6.67 5.75
C SER A 99 3.20 7.92 4.88
N VAL A 100 2.06 8.16 4.24
CA VAL A 100 1.81 9.34 3.42
C VAL A 100 1.16 10.43 4.26
N ASP A 101 1.83 11.57 4.40
CA ASP A 101 1.25 12.81 4.91
C ASP A 101 0.45 13.49 3.79
N ALA A 102 -0.88 13.50 3.93
CA ALA A 102 -1.81 14.19 3.03
C ALA A 102 -2.40 15.46 3.66
N GLY A 103 -1.78 15.96 4.74
CA GLY A 103 -2.21 17.15 5.47
C GLY A 103 -3.66 17.06 5.94
N VAL A 104 -4.35 18.21 5.97
CA VAL A 104 -5.74 18.32 6.48
C VAL A 104 -6.80 17.98 5.42
N LYS A 105 -6.40 17.76 4.16
CA LYS A 105 -7.33 17.64 3.01
C LYS A 105 -7.50 16.20 2.52
N GLY A 106 -6.68 15.27 2.98
CA GLY A 106 -6.77 13.85 2.63
C GLY A 106 -6.77 13.66 1.12
N CYS A 107 -7.78 12.97 0.58
CA CYS A 107 -7.89 12.71 -0.86
C CYS A 107 -7.96 13.98 -1.74
N ASN A 108 -8.30 15.13 -1.16
CA ASN A 108 -8.34 16.43 -1.86
C ASN A 108 -7.04 17.24 -1.69
N ALA A 109 -5.98 16.64 -1.14
CA ALA A 109 -4.69 17.29 -1.00
C ALA A 109 -4.07 17.56 -2.39
N ARG A 110 -3.50 18.76 -2.53
CA ARG A 110 -2.78 19.16 -3.75
C ARG A 110 -1.35 18.63 -3.77
N GLU A 111 -0.85 18.21 -2.61
CA GLU A 111 0.46 17.63 -2.40
C GLU A 111 0.36 16.56 -1.32
N THR A 112 1.15 15.51 -1.48
CA THR A 112 1.37 14.48 -0.48
C THR A 112 2.86 14.17 -0.44
N ARG A 113 3.34 13.65 0.70
CA ARG A 113 4.74 13.24 0.86
C ARG A 113 4.82 12.00 1.73
N VAL A 114 5.81 11.17 1.50
CA VAL A 114 6.10 10.05 2.42
C VAL A 114 6.93 10.58 3.58
N ILE A 115 6.51 10.25 4.79
CA ILE A 115 7.21 10.53 6.05
C ILE A 115 7.63 9.20 6.69
N MET A 116 8.70 9.25 7.50
CA MET A 116 9.24 8.06 8.15
C MET A 116 9.43 8.26 9.65
N ARG A 117 9.17 7.21 10.42
CA ARG A 117 9.46 7.09 11.85
C ARG A 117 10.38 5.89 12.06
N GLN A 118 11.23 5.97 13.07
CA GLN A 118 12.13 4.89 13.48
C GLN A 118 11.69 4.33 14.84
N SER A 119 12.03 3.07 15.09
CA SER A 119 11.76 2.41 16.36
C SER A 119 12.79 1.31 16.62
N THR A 120 13.08 1.05 17.88
CA THR A 120 13.92 -0.09 18.31
C THR A 120 13.10 -1.34 18.58
N ASP A 121 11.80 -1.19 18.86
CA ASP A 121 10.92 -2.27 19.31
C ASP A 121 9.72 -2.49 18.37
N GLY A 122 9.50 -1.62 17.37
CA GLY A 122 8.33 -1.64 16.50
C GLY A 122 7.04 -1.16 17.17
N ILE A 123 7.12 -0.56 18.37
CA ILE A 123 5.98 -0.14 19.20
C ILE A 123 6.11 1.35 19.52
N THR A 124 7.27 1.75 20.05
CA THR A 124 7.61 3.11 20.41
C THR A 124 8.27 3.78 19.22
N TRP A 125 7.57 4.74 18.61
CA TRP A 125 8.03 5.39 17.38
C TRP A 125 8.60 6.79 17.64
N SER A 126 9.64 7.14 16.90
CA SER A 126 10.17 8.50 16.86
C SER A 126 9.14 9.49 16.29
N ARG A 127 9.45 10.79 16.41
CA ARG A 127 8.80 11.80 15.57
C ARG A 127 8.99 11.48 14.08
N ALA A 128 8.02 11.90 13.26
CA ALA A 128 8.10 11.79 11.82
C ALA A 128 9.22 12.67 11.24
N THR A 129 9.92 12.14 10.25
CA THR A 129 10.97 12.81 9.48
C THR A 129 10.65 12.74 7.99
N SER A 130 11.22 13.65 7.20
CA SER A 130 11.07 13.64 5.74
C SER A 130 12.10 12.71 5.11
N ILE A 131 11.73 12.10 3.98
CA ILE A 131 12.57 11.19 3.19
C ILE A 131 12.51 11.56 1.70
N SER A 132 13.41 11.03 0.87
CA SER A 132 13.50 11.37 -0.55
C SER A 132 12.65 10.47 -1.47
N LEU A 133 11.47 10.04 -1.02
CA LEU A 133 10.57 9.23 -1.86
C LEU A 133 9.57 10.14 -2.58
N SER A 134 9.82 10.37 -3.87
CA SER A 134 8.93 11.15 -4.74
C SER A 134 8.84 10.53 -6.14
N GLN A 135 7.65 10.57 -6.73
CA GLN A 135 7.40 10.14 -8.11
C GLN A 135 7.10 11.37 -8.98
N PRO A 136 7.97 11.75 -9.92
CA PRO A 136 7.76 12.92 -10.76
C PRO A 136 6.41 12.90 -11.49
N GLY A 137 5.61 13.96 -11.33
CA GLY A 137 4.27 14.07 -11.93
C GLY A 137 3.13 13.41 -11.14
N PHE A 138 3.43 12.67 -10.06
CA PHE A 138 2.46 11.94 -9.27
C PHE A 138 2.52 12.32 -7.78
N LEU A 139 1.45 12.00 -7.06
CA LEU A 139 1.30 12.18 -5.62
C LEU A 139 1.15 10.78 -4.99
N PRO A 140 2.10 10.34 -4.14
CA PRO A 140 1.97 9.07 -3.41
C PRO A 140 0.69 9.04 -2.57
N TRP A 141 0.01 7.90 -2.53
CA TRP A 141 -1.22 7.74 -1.75
C TRP A 141 -1.21 6.49 -0.89
N HIS A 142 -0.89 5.33 -1.46
CA HIS A 142 -0.62 4.12 -0.70
C HIS A 142 0.74 3.54 -1.04
N LEU A 143 1.33 2.83 -0.09
CA LEU A 143 2.60 2.15 -0.26
C LEU A 143 2.69 0.88 0.60
N ASP A 144 3.60 0.02 0.17
CA ASP A 144 4.12 -1.14 0.91
C ASP A 144 5.65 -1.09 0.79
N VAL A 145 6.35 -1.23 1.91
CA VAL A 145 7.80 -1.21 2.01
C VAL A 145 8.27 -2.46 2.73
N GLN A 146 9.18 -3.20 2.12
CA GLN A 146 9.80 -4.37 2.74
C GLN A 146 11.31 -4.26 2.68
N TYR A 147 11.97 -4.71 3.74
CA TYR A 147 13.41 -4.96 3.70
C TYR A 147 13.65 -6.35 3.10
N VAL A 148 14.51 -6.45 2.09
CA VAL A 148 14.85 -7.69 1.40
C VAL A 148 16.28 -8.08 1.80
N PRO A 149 16.47 -9.04 2.73
CA PRO A 149 17.79 -9.37 3.26
C PRO A 149 18.80 -9.79 2.19
N GLN A 150 18.36 -10.57 1.21
CA GLN A 150 19.18 -11.07 0.09
C GLN A 150 19.77 -9.93 -0.76
N LEU A 151 19.09 -8.78 -0.78
CA LEU A 151 19.50 -7.60 -1.55
C LEU A 151 20.12 -6.50 -0.67
N ASN A 152 20.09 -6.68 0.66
CA ASN A 152 20.48 -5.66 1.64
C ASN A 152 19.84 -4.28 1.35
N ALA A 153 18.57 -4.29 0.96
CA ALA A 153 17.86 -3.10 0.50
C ALA A 153 16.38 -3.15 0.84
N TYR A 154 15.80 -1.97 1.05
CA TYR A 154 14.36 -1.75 1.04
C TYR A 154 13.84 -1.66 -0.39
N TRP A 155 12.70 -2.31 -0.62
CA TRP A 155 11.92 -2.26 -1.85
C TRP A 155 10.53 -1.73 -1.50
N ALA A 156 9.97 -0.92 -2.38
CA ALA A 156 8.67 -0.32 -2.16
C ALA A 156 7.79 -0.38 -3.41
N LEU A 157 6.52 -0.71 -3.20
CA LEU A 157 5.45 -0.47 -4.16
C LEU A 157 4.70 0.80 -3.76
N VAL A 158 4.53 1.73 -4.70
CA VAL A 158 3.92 3.04 -4.44
C VAL A 158 2.76 3.25 -5.39
N ALA A 159 1.53 3.19 -4.86
CA ALA A 159 0.33 3.61 -5.58
C ALA A 159 0.24 5.14 -5.54
N ALA A 160 0.42 5.78 -6.68
CA ALA A 160 0.45 7.23 -6.82
C ALA A 160 -0.47 7.71 -7.94
N TYR A 161 -1.16 8.83 -7.72
CA TYR A 161 -2.10 9.42 -8.68
C TYR A 161 -1.49 10.66 -9.35
N PRO A 162 -1.84 10.96 -10.61
CA PRO A 162 -1.35 12.16 -11.28
C PRO A 162 -1.63 13.44 -10.49
N ARG A 163 -0.67 14.37 -10.46
CA ARG A 163 -0.89 15.68 -9.85
C ARG A 163 -2.09 16.37 -10.51
N GLY A 164 -3.00 16.91 -9.71
CA GLY A 164 -4.22 17.55 -10.18
C GLY A 164 -5.39 16.58 -10.43
N SER A 165 -5.23 15.27 -10.20
CA SER A 165 -6.34 14.31 -10.23
C SER A 165 -6.83 13.90 -8.83
N ALA A 166 -7.89 13.09 -8.78
CA ALA A 166 -8.38 12.49 -7.54
C ALA A 166 -7.47 11.34 -7.08
N CYS A 167 -7.41 11.10 -5.76
CA CYS A 167 -6.63 10.01 -5.15
C CYS A 167 -7.06 8.59 -5.57
N THR A 168 -8.17 8.48 -6.31
CA THR A 168 -8.74 7.22 -6.82
C THR A 168 -8.25 6.84 -8.22
N GLY A 169 -7.31 7.60 -8.81
CA GLY A 169 -6.79 7.39 -10.16
C GLY A 169 -5.33 6.94 -10.21
N SER A 170 -4.91 6.08 -9.28
CA SER A 170 -3.51 5.73 -9.08
C SER A 170 -2.98 4.69 -10.08
N SER A 171 -1.68 4.77 -10.37
CA SER A 171 -0.84 3.72 -10.98
C SER A 171 0.17 3.23 -9.94
N LEU A 172 0.76 2.06 -10.17
CA LEU A 172 1.73 1.44 -9.25
C LEU A 172 3.16 1.65 -9.75
N PHE A 173 4.02 2.15 -8.88
CA PHE A 173 5.44 2.42 -9.13
C PHE A 173 6.33 1.57 -8.22
N LEU A 174 7.57 1.36 -8.65
CA LEU A 174 8.62 0.75 -7.84
C LEU A 174 9.52 1.83 -7.26
N ALA A 175 10.06 1.62 -6.06
CA ALA A 175 11.19 2.36 -5.53
C ALA A 175 12.11 1.44 -4.72
N THR A 176 13.39 1.82 -4.62
CA THR A 176 14.40 1.06 -3.86
C THR A 176 15.27 1.99 -3.02
N SER A 177 15.76 1.51 -1.89
CA SER A 177 16.60 2.27 -0.96
C SER A 177 17.49 1.35 -0.14
N THR A 178 18.74 1.74 0.15
CA THR A 178 19.63 0.96 1.02
C THR A 178 19.49 1.33 2.51
N ASP A 179 18.92 2.50 2.81
CA ASP A 179 18.84 3.05 4.17
C ASP A 179 17.39 3.35 4.63
N GLY A 180 16.43 3.32 3.71
CA GLY A 180 15.03 3.66 3.97
C GLY A 180 14.74 5.17 3.98
N VAL A 181 15.74 6.00 3.73
CA VAL A 181 15.68 7.48 3.76
C VAL A 181 15.87 8.05 2.36
N GLN A 182 16.91 7.59 1.65
CA GLN A 182 17.22 8.01 0.28
C GLN A 182 16.70 6.96 -0.69
N TRP A 183 15.80 7.35 -1.58
CA TRP A 183 15.07 6.46 -2.48
C TRP A 183 15.41 6.74 -3.95
N THR A 184 15.64 5.67 -4.69
CA THR A 184 15.65 5.66 -6.15
C THR A 184 14.26 5.27 -6.63
N THR A 185 13.63 6.14 -7.43
CA THR A 185 12.35 5.88 -8.10
C THR A 185 12.55 5.67 -9.60
N TYR A 186 11.62 4.95 -10.22
CA TYR A 186 11.65 4.62 -11.64
C TYR A 186 10.56 5.39 -12.39
N SER A 187 10.87 5.87 -13.59
CA SER A 187 9.95 6.73 -14.37
C SER A 187 8.74 5.97 -14.90
N SER A 188 8.93 4.72 -15.35
CA SER A 188 7.84 3.88 -15.86
C SER A 188 7.07 3.23 -14.71
N PRO A 189 5.72 3.25 -14.74
CA PRO A 189 4.93 2.54 -13.75
C PRO A 189 5.15 1.03 -13.90
N LEU A 190 5.30 0.35 -12.76
CA LEU A 190 5.26 -1.11 -12.69
C LEU A 190 3.92 -1.62 -13.25
N LEU A 191 2.82 -0.96 -12.88
CA LEU A 191 1.50 -1.19 -13.48
C LEU A 191 0.74 0.12 -13.68
N ALA A 192 0.57 0.52 -14.93
CA ALA A 192 -0.23 1.68 -15.28
C ALA A 192 -1.74 1.41 -15.04
N ARG A 193 -2.45 2.41 -14.54
CA ARG A 193 -3.92 2.40 -14.52
C ARG A 193 -4.46 2.12 -15.92
N GLY A 194 -5.39 1.16 -16.04
CA GLY A 194 -5.94 0.75 -17.33
C GLY A 194 -5.17 -0.31 -18.08
N ALA A 195 -3.97 -0.72 -17.62
CA ALA A 195 -3.25 -1.84 -18.22
C ALA A 195 -4.01 -3.18 -18.09
N LEU A 196 -4.86 -3.30 -17.06
CA LEU A 196 -5.80 -4.41 -16.88
C LEU A 196 -7.24 -3.85 -16.85
N PRO A 197 -8.22 -4.46 -17.56
CA PRO A 197 -9.61 -4.00 -17.56
C PRO A 197 -10.21 -3.88 -16.15
N GLN A 198 -9.85 -4.82 -15.27
CA GLN A 198 -10.30 -4.88 -13.88
C GLN A 198 -9.72 -3.74 -13.03
N PHE A 199 -8.60 -3.12 -13.45
CA PHE A 199 -7.91 -2.03 -12.75
C PHE A 199 -7.95 -0.72 -13.56
N SER A 200 -8.98 -0.57 -14.40
CA SER A 200 -9.13 0.60 -15.28
C SER A 200 -9.45 1.90 -14.55
N ALA A 201 -10.08 1.82 -13.38
CA ALA A 201 -10.39 2.98 -12.57
C ALA A 201 -9.25 3.31 -11.59
N ASN A 202 -8.56 2.30 -11.06
CA ASN A 202 -7.53 2.49 -10.05
C ASN A 202 -6.60 1.26 -9.97
N VAL A 203 -5.30 1.49 -9.79
CA VAL A 203 -4.38 0.51 -9.20
C VAL A 203 -4.13 0.95 -7.76
N TYR A 204 -4.41 0.08 -6.80
CA TYR A 204 -4.45 0.42 -5.38
C TYR A 204 -3.29 -0.21 -4.60
N ARG A 205 -3.30 -0.06 -3.27
CA ARG A 205 -2.27 -0.61 -2.39
C ARG A 205 -2.04 -2.09 -2.70
N SER A 206 -0.82 -2.40 -3.08
CA SER A 206 -0.39 -3.73 -3.49
C SER A 206 0.82 -4.11 -2.65
N THR A 207 1.09 -5.40 -2.52
CA THR A 207 2.21 -5.93 -1.73
C THR A 207 2.98 -6.97 -2.52
N PHE A 208 4.17 -7.34 -2.06
CA PHE A 208 5.01 -8.32 -2.71
C PHE A 208 5.73 -9.21 -1.69
N ALA A 209 6.40 -10.25 -2.15
CA ALA A 209 7.34 -11.01 -1.35
C ALA A 209 8.39 -11.58 -2.30
N PHE A 210 9.66 -11.46 -1.92
CA PHE A 210 10.74 -12.18 -2.58
C PHE A 210 10.73 -13.64 -2.13
N ASP A 211 11.00 -14.54 -3.07
CA ASP A 211 11.33 -15.92 -2.76
C ASP A 211 12.70 -15.97 -2.06
N PRO A 212 13.02 -17.06 -1.33
CA PRO A 212 14.28 -17.17 -0.58
C PRO A 212 15.54 -16.99 -1.43
N ASP A 213 15.44 -17.20 -2.76
CA ASP A 213 16.52 -17.03 -3.73
C ASP A 213 16.94 -15.56 -3.96
N GLY A 214 16.08 -14.58 -3.61
CA GLY A 214 16.31 -13.16 -3.87
C GLY A 214 16.26 -12.76 -5.35
N GLU A 215 15.81 -13.66 -6.22
CA GLU A 215 15.70 -13.47 -7.67
C GLU A 215 14.25 -13.51 -8.14
N SER A 216 13.43 -14.36 -7.55
CA SER A 216 12.01 -14.47 -7.87
C SER A 216 11.18 -13.67 -6.88
N LEU A 217 10.07 -13.07 -7.34
CA LEU A 217 9.11 -12.44 -6.45
C LEU A 217 7.66 -12.64 -6.90
N THR A 218 6.78 -12.72 -5.91
CA THR A 218 5.32 -12.69 -6.10
C THR A 218 4.80 -11.31 -5.71
N ILE A 219 3.96 -10.72 -6.56
CA ILE A 219 3.30 -9.43 -6.33
C ILE A 219 1.79 -9.67 -6.26
N TRP A 220 1.16 -9.28 -5.15
CA TRP A 220 -0.29 -9.28 -4.97
C TRP A 220 -0.83 -7.89 -5.26
N LEU A 221 -1.46 -7.78 -6.41
CA LEU A 221 -1.99 -6.53 -6.94
C LEU A 221 -3.45 -6.37 -6.51
N THR A 222 -3.81 -5.14 -6.14
CA THR A 222 -5.22 -4.76 -5.98
C THR A 222 -5.56 -3.58 -6.87
N GLY A 223 -6.80 -3.54 -7.33
CA GLY A 223 -7.29 -2.44 -8.15
C GLY A 223 -8.80 -2.45 -8.27
N ALA A 224 -9.31 -1.50 -9.04
CA ALA A 224 -10.74 -1.38 -9.26
C ALA A 224 -11.09 -0.95 -10.67
N THR A 225 -12.29 -1.35 -11.09
CA THR A 225 -12.95 -0.85 -12.28
C THR A 225 -14.24 -0.15 -11.87
N THR A 226 -14.69 0.80 -12.70
CA THR A 226 -15.94 1.51 -12.45
C THR A 226 -17.10 0.82 -13.17
N VAL A 227 -18.05 0.30 -12.40
CA VAL A 227 -19.23 -0.38 -12.93
C VAL A 227 -20.49 0.49 -12.79
N THR A 228 -21.31 0.47 -13.83
CA THR A 228 -22.64 1.10 -13.84
C THR A 228 -23.61 0.19 -13.08
N ARG A 229 -24.47 0.78 -12.25
CA ARG A 229 -25.55 0.03 -11.59
C ARG A 229 -26.72 -0.15 -12.56
N ALA A 230 -27.53 -1.20 -12.35
CA ALA A 230 -28.73 -1.43 -13.14
C ALA A 230 -29.70 -0.23 -13.12
N ASP A 231 -29.73 0.51 -12.01
CA ASP A 231 -30.36 1.82 -11.91
C ASP A 231 -29.37 2.93 -12.31
N HIS A 232 -29.54 3.46 -13.53
CA HIS A 232 -28.72 4.54 -14.10
C HIS A 232 -28.81 5.86 -13.33
N ARG A 233 -29.76 6.03 -12.41
CA ARG A 233 -29.86 7.22 -11.54
C ARG A 233 -28.90 7.16 -10.35
N ARG A 234 -28.30 5.99 -10.07
CA ARG A 234 -27.33 5.84 -9.00
C ARG A 234 -25.90 6.09 -9.50
N PRO A 235 -25.03 6.69 -8.67
CA PRO A 235 -23.64 6.92 -9.05
C PRO A 235 -22.95 5.58 -9.35
N ARG A 236 -22.02 5.64 -10.30
CA ARG A 236 -21.14 4.51 -10.60
C ARG A 236 -20.36 4.11 -9.35
N VAL A 237 -20.06 2.82 -9.21
CA VAL A 237 -19.33 2.29 -8.05
C VAL A 237 -18.07 1.58 -8.48
N LEU A 238 -17.10 1.53 -7.57
CA LEU A 238 -15.90 0.73 -7.77
C LEU A 238 -16.20 -0.74 -7.50
N ARG A 239 -15.86 -1.60 -8.46
CA ARG A 239 -15.73 -3.03 -8.26
C ARG A 239 -14.26 -3.34 -8.05
N TRP A 240 -13.93 -3.75 -6.83
CA TRP A 240 -12.57 -4.13 -6.45
C TRP A 240 -12.22 -5.51 -6.99
N SER A 241 -10.96 -5.72 -7.32
CA SER A 241 -10.41 -6.98 -7.81
C SER A 241 -8.96 -7.11 -7.37
N ALA A 242 -8.47 -8.35 -7.34
CA ALA A 242 -7.08 -8.65 -7.06
C ALA A 242 -6.50 -9.53 -8.18
N ALA A 243 -5.18 -9.47 -8.35
CA ALA A 243 -4.43 -10.32 -9.26
C ALA A 243 -3.10 -10.70 -8.60
N VAL A 244 -2.49 -11.78 -9.08
CA VAL A 244 -1.16 -12.21 -8.64
C VAL A 244 -0.24 -12.19 -9.85
N TRP A 245 0.95 -11.62 -9.68
CA TRP A 245 1.98 -11.59 -10.70
C TRP A 245 3.27 -12.16 -10.12
N ARG A 246 3.75 -13.28 -10.69
CA ARG A 246 5.08 -13.82 -10.40
C ARG A 246 6.06 -13.38 -11.48
N THR A 247 7.24 -12.95 -11.08
CA THR A 247 8.26 -12.47 -12.01
C THR A 247 9.66 -12.65 -11.44
N GLN A 248 10.67 -12.39 -12.27
CA GLN A 248 12.07 -12.29 -11.87
C GLN A 248 12.42 -10.82 -11.59
N LYS A 249 13.27 -10.58 -10.61
CA LYS A 249 13.81 -9.28 -10.22
C LYS A 249 14.41 -8.54 -11.42
N ALA A 250 15.25 -9.22 -12.20
CA ALA A 250 15.89 -8.65 -13.38
C ALA A 250 14.86 -8.18 -14.42
N ALA A 251 13.86 -9.01 -14.73
CA ALA A 251 12.79 -8.66 -15.66
C ALA A 251 11.91 -7.50 -15.15
N LEU A 252 11.67 -7.44 -13.84
CA LEU A 252 10.93 -6.35 -13.22
C LEU A 252 11.69 -5.02 -13.31
N LEU A 253 13.00 -5.04 -13.01
CA LEU A 253 13.85 -3.86 -13.11
C LEU A 253 13.96 -3.39 -14.56
N GLU A 254 14.18 -4.28 -15.52
CA GLU A 254 14.16 -3.96 -16.95
C GLU A 254 12.85 -3.28 -17.36
N HIS A 255 11.71 -3.81 -16.91
CA HIS A 255 10.39 -3.25 -17.20
C HIS A 255 10.23 -1.81 -16.70
N VAL A 256 10.64 -1.49 -15.46
CA VAL A 256 10.51 -0.14 -14.90
C VAL A 256 11.62 0.83 -15.36
N HIS A 257 12.75 0.32 -15.83
CA HIS A 257 13.82 1.12 -16.43
C HIS A 257 13.56 1.48 -17.89
N SER A 258 12.81 0.63 -18.61
CA SER A 258 12.46 0.94 -19.99
C SER A 258 11.68 2.26 -20.04
N GLU A 259 12.28 3.30 -20.64
CA GLU A 259 11.56 4.52 -20.98
C GLU A 259 10.51 4.16 -22.02
N ARG A 260 9.32 3.76 -21.56
CA ARG A 260 8.18 3.68 -22.46
C ARG A 260 7.76 5.11 -22.73
N ARG A 261 8.27 5.67 -23.84
CA ARG A 261 7.61 6.78 -24.55
C ARG A 261 6.11 6.52 -24.46
N ALA A 262 5.37 7.48 -23.91
CA ALA A 262 3.95 7.38 -23.62
C ALA A 262 3.26 6.45 -24.62
N LEU A 263 2.90 5.24 -24.17
CA LEU A 263 2.16 4.31 -24.99
C LEU A 263 0.89 5.03 -25.40
N THR A 264 0.82 5.48 -26.65
CA THR A 264 -0.45 5.67 -27.32
C THR A 264 -1.17 4.32 -27.22
N PHE A 265 -2.45 4.35 -26.89
CA PHE A 265 -3.32 3.19 -26.58
C PHE A 265 -3.28 2.02 -27.59
N ALA A 266 -2.56 2.16 -28.70
CA ALA A 266 -2.39 1.18 -29.76
C ALA A 266 -1.18 0.23 -29.60
N ASP A 267 -0.15 0.56 -28.79
CA ASP A 267 1.11 -0.19 -28.78
C ASP A 267 1.36 -0.99 -27.49
N SER A 268 0.31 -1.32 -26.73
CA SER A 268 0.43 -2.33 -25.69
C SER A 268 0.71 -3.67 -26.38
N GLU A 269 1.98 -4.07 -26.42
CA GLU A 269 2.39 -5.30 -27.07
C GLU A 269 1.49 -6.45 -26.57
N PRO A 270 0.69 -7.08 -27.46
CA PRO A 270 -0.31 -8.05 -27.05
C PRO A 270 0.29 -9.29 -26.39
N SER A 271 1.60 -9.51 -26.47
CA SER A 271 2.27 -10.73 -26.00
C SER A 271 2.34 -10.80 -24.46
N PHE A 272 2.56 -9.67 -23.78
CA PHE A 272 2.68 -9.62 -22.31
C PHE A 272 1.32 -9.74 -21.63
N LEU A 273 0.32 -8.99 -22.09
CA LEU A 273 -1.05 -9.08 -21.58
C LEU A 273 -1.69 -10.43 -21.94
N ARG A 274 -1.34 -11.04 -23.09
CA ARG A 274 -1.74 -12.43 -23.40
C ARG A 274 -1.01 -13.45 -22.52
N ARG A 275 0.28 -13.24 -22.18
CA ARG A 275 1.00 -14.08 -21.21
C ARG A 275 0.35 -14.01 -19.84
N LEU A 276 0.10 -12.80 -19.33
CA LEU A 276 -0.58 -12.59 -18.05
C LEU A 276 -2.01 -13.20 -18.06
N ALA A 277 -2.75 -13.10 -19.17
CA ALA A 277 -4.08 -13.68 -19.30
C ALA A 277 -4.06 -15.22 -19.51
N ALA A 278 -3.00 -15.78 -20.11
CA ALA A 278 -2.82 -17.21 -20.30
C ALA A 278 -2.31 -17.91 -19.02
N GLU A 279 -1.42 -17.26 -18.28
CA GLU A 279 -0.90 -17.73 -16.99
C GLU A 279 -1.95 -17.62 -15.88
N ASN A 280 -2.93 -16.71 -16.01
CA ASN A 280 -4.12 -16.63 -15.15
C ASN A 280 -5.25 -17.59 -15.57
N LYS A 281 -5.04 -18.48 -16.55
CA LYS A 281 -5.95 -19.57 -16.90
C LYS A 281 -5.35 -20.92 -16.51
N LEU A 282 -5.40 -21.28 -15.23
CA LEU A 282 -5.42 -22.67 -14.77
C LEU A 282 -6.25 -22.75 -13.46
N PRO A 283 -6.89 -23.90 -13.19
CA PRO A 283 -8.34 -24.07 -13.03
C PRO A 283 -9.01 -23.35 -11.87
#